data_AF-C2FS69-F1
#
_entry.id   AF-C2FS69-F1
#
_cell.length_a   1.000
_cell.length_b   1.000
_cell.length_c   1.000
_cell.angle_alpha   90.00
_cell.angle_beta   90.00
_cell.angle_gamma   90.00
#
_symmetry.space_group_name_H-M   'P 1'
#
loop_
_entity.id
_entity.type
_entity.pdbx_description
1 polymer ?
#
loop_
_entity_poly.entity_id
_entity_poly.type
_entity_poly.pdbx_seq_one_letter_code
_entity_poly.pdbx_strand_id
1 'polypeptide(L)'
;MKDNAMSRKERIMKEALALFAEKGYADTSTKIIAQNAEVSEALIFKHFGNKDALLFHLIKSGYRRVLMYHKGMMTYKNPKDFLKNMIFLPSKLVAEEPIFWKLQERLSHNSFSRQQHEQFMKPVQPIINRAFEELGYENPELETQFLLIVIDSLWKKEASGEIDQSLDLAILLEKKYDLL
;
A
#
# COMPACT_ATOMS: atom_id res chain seq x y z
N MET A 1 32.19 9.39 0.33
CA MET A 1 30.79 8.94 0.15
C MET A 1 30.85 7.46 -0.17
N LYS A 2 30.34 6.57 0.69
CA LYS A 2 30.28 5.14 0.36
C LYS A 2 29.10 4.96 -0.59
N ASP A 3 29.38 4.59 -1.84
CA ASP A 3 28.37 3.98 -2.71
C ASP A 3 27.79 2.79 -1.93
N ASN A 4 26.55 2.94 -1.47
CA ASN A 4 25.90 1.90 -0.69
C ASN A 4 25.39 0.84 -1.68
N ALA A 5 26.31 -0.01 -2.13
CA ALA A 5 25.99 -1.10 -3.04
C ALA A 5 24.86 -1.95 -2.43
N MET A 6 23.77 -2.10 -3.17
CA MET A 6 22.61 -2.86 -2.75
C MET A 6 23.02 -4.28 -2.35
N SER A 7 22.64 -4.70 -1.15
CA SER A 7 22.94 -6.04 -0.66
C SER A 7 22.27 -7.10 -1.52
N ARG A 8 22.82 -8.32 -1.54
CA ARG A 8 22.21 -9.45 -2.28
C ARG A 8 20.76 -9.71 -1.84
N LYS A 9 20.47 -9.52 -0.55
CA LYS A 9 19.12 -9.66 0.00
C LYS A 9 18.16 -8.62 -0.58
N GLU A 10 18.59 -7.36 -0.66
CA GLU A 10 17.79 -6.27 -1.26
C GLU A 10 17.58 -6.47 -2.76
N ARG A 11 18.61 -6.97 -3.48
CA ARG A 11 18.47 -7.34 -4.90
C ARG A 11 17.40 -8.41 -5.11
N ILE A 12 17.43 -9.49 -4.30
CA ILE A 12 16.40 -10.53 -4.35
C ILE A 12 15.02 -9.94 -4.11
N MET A 13 14.87 -9.06 -3.10
CA MET A 13 13.58 -8.45 -2.79
C MET A 13 13.09 -7.55 -3.93
N LYS A 14 13.98 -6.73 -4.52
CA LYS A 14 13.65 -5.85 -5.64
C LYS A 14 13.14 -6.65 -6.84
N GLU A 15 13.89 -7.67 -7.25
CA GLU A 15 13.53 -8.48 -8.42
C GLU A 15 12.29 -9.33 -8.17
N ALA A 16 12.14 -9.88 -6.96
CA ALA A 16 10.93 -10.61 -6.59
C ALA A 16 9.69 -9.72 -6.59
N LEU A 17 9.78 -8.50 -6.07
CA LEU A 17 8.69 -7.53 -6.09
C LEU A 17 8.26 -7.20 -7.52
N ALA A 18 9.22 -6.89 -8.40
CA ALA A 18 8.96 -6.58 -9.81
C ALA A 18 8.29 -7.76 -10.52
N LEU A 19 8.87 -8.96 -10.41
CA LEU A 19 8.35 -10.16 -11.07
C LEU A 19 6.96 -10.56 -10.54
N PHE A 20 6.72 -10.49 -9.23
CA PHE A 20 5.41 -10.78 -8.67
C PHE A 20 4.34 -9.75 -9.09
N ALA A 21 4.69 -8.47 -9.20
CA ALA A 21 3.78 -7.42 -9.65
C ALA A 21 3.48 -7.50 -11.16
N GLU A 22 4.44 -7.94 -11.97
CA GLU A 22 4.30 -8.04 -13.43
C GLU A 22 3.65 -9.36 -13.86
N LYS A 23 4.20 -10.49 -13.40
CA LYS A 23 3.83 -11.84 -13.86
C LYS A 23 2.86 -12.53 -12.90
N GLY A 24 2.76 -12.06 -11.66
CA GLY A 24 2.00 -12.73 -10.62
C GLY A 24 2.82 -13.73 -9.81
N TYR A 25 2.35 -14.02 -8.60
CA TYR A 25 3.04 -14.90 -7.65
C TYR A 25 3.12 -16.36 -8.14
N ALA A 26 2.04 -16.87 -8.72
CA ALA A 26 1.96 -18.27 -9.18
C ALA A 26 2.99 -18.54 -10.30
N ASP A 27 3.06 -17.66 -11.29
CA ASP A 27 3.88 -17.81 -12.50
C ASP A 27 5.35 -17.42 -12.33
N THR A 28 5.73 -16.93 -11.15
CA THR A 28 7.11 -16.55 -10.83
C THR A 28 7.79 -17.64 -10.01
N SER A 29 8.89 -18.21 -10.51
CA SER A 29 9.73 -19.17 -9.79
C SER A 29 10.88 -18.52 -9.04
N THR A 30 11.41 -19.17 -8.00
CA THR A 30 12.62 -18.72 -7.30
C THR A 30 13.85 -18.71 -8.21
N LYS A 31 13.89 -19.59 -9.22
CA LYS A 31 14.93 -19.64 -10.25
C LYS A 31 14.97 -18.36 -11.10
N ILE A 32 13.83 -17.88 -11.61
CA ILE A 32 13.80 -16.64 -12.41
C ILE A 32 14.15 -15.42 -11.54
N ILE A 33 13.72 -15.39 -10.28
CA ILE A 33 14.12 -14.34 -9.33
C ILE A 33 15.64 -14.35 -9.12
N ALA A 34 16.23 -15.52 -8.90
CA ALA A 34 17.67 -15.66 -8.68
C ALA A 34 18.49 -15.21 -9.90
N GLN A 35 18.03 -15.56 -11.11
CA GLN A 35 18.65 -15.14 -12.36
C GLN A 35 18.64 -13.61 -12.53
N ASN A 36 17.49 -12.96 -12.34
CA ASN A 36 17.38 -11.50 -12.45
C ASN A 36 18.15 -10.77 -11.34
N ALA A 37 18.19 -11.34 -10.14
CA ALA A 37 18.95 -10.79 -9.02
C ALA A 37 20.45 -11.10 -9.08
N GLU A 38 20.91 -11.84 -10.10
CA GLU A 38 22.29 -12.36 -10.28
C GLU A 38 22.85 -13.01 -9.01
N VAL A 39 22.06 -13.91 -8.43
CA VAL A 39 22.44 -14.72 -7.27
C VAL A 39 22.15 -16.19 -7.53
N SER A 40 22.67 -17.08 -6.67
CA SER A 40 22.24 -18.46 -6.68
C SER A 40 20.84 -18.61 -6.08
N GLU A 41 20.05 -19.54 -6.60
CA GLU A 41 18.73 -19.85 -6.04
C GLU A 41 18.82 -20.32 -4.58
N ALA A 42 19.90 -21.06 -4.25
CA ALA A 42 20.23 -21.45 -2.87
C ALA A 42 20.35 -20.24 -1.91
N LEU A 43 20.78 -19.07 -2.40
CA LEU A 43 20.87 -17.87 -1.56
C LEU A 43 19.48 -17.31 -1.20
N ILE A 44 18.48 -17.48 -2.06
CA ILE A 44 17.08 -17.11 -1.75
C ILE A 44 16.58 -17.99 -0.60
N PHE A 45 16.75 -19.32 -0.72
CA PHE A 45 16.35 -20.24 0.34
C PHE A 45 17.11 -19.99 1.64
N LYS A 46 18.39 -19.63 1.57
CA LYS A 46 19.18 -19.25 2.75
C LYS A 46 18.63 -18.01 3.46
N HIS A 47 18.16 -17.00 2.72
CA HIS A 47 17.66 -15.75 3.31
C HIS A 47 16.20 -15.80 3.74
N PHE A 48 15.36 -16.53 3.01
CA PHE A 48 13.91 -16.46 3.15
C PHE A 48 13.26 -17.82 3.44
N GLY A 49 13.98 -18.93 3.28
CA GLY A 49 13.45 -20.28 3.51
C GLY A 49 12.67 -20.84 2.32
N ASN A 50 11.64 -20.12 1.85
CA ASN A 50 10.83 -20.52 0.70
C ASN A 50 10.19 -19.31 -0.02
N LYS A 51 9.43 -19.57 -1.10
CA LYS A 51 8.77 -18.53 -1.93
C LYS A 51 7.68 -17.77 -1.16
N ASP A 52 6.90 -18.46 -0.33
CA ASP A 52 5.84 -17.84 0.48
C ASP A 52 6.43 -16.88 1.53
N ALA A 53 7.51 -17.30 2.20
CA ALA A 53 8.20 -16.49 3.19
C ALA A 53 8.92 -15.28 2.56
N LEU A 54 9.44 -15.41 1.34
CA LEU A 54 9.90 -14.26 0.54
C LEU A 54 8.76 -13.28 0.28
N LEU A 55 7.60 -13.77 -0.17
CA LEU A 55 6.41 -12.92 -0.39
C LEU A 55 5.96 -12.22 0.91
N PHE A 56 5.88 -12.95 2.02
CA PHE A 56 5.51 -12.37 3.32
C PHE A 56 6.49 -11.30 3.78
N HIS A 57 7.79 -11.52 3.53
CA HIS A 57 8.81 -10.53 3.83
C HIS A 57 8.66 -9.27 2.98
N LEU A 58 8.34 -9.41 1.69
CA LEU A 58 8.06 -8.28 0.80
C LEU A 58 6.88 -7.44 1.29
N ILE A 59 5.74 -8.09 1.57
CA ILE A 59 4.52 -7.41 2.01
C ILE A 59 4.77 -6.65 3.33
N LYS A 60 5.33 -7.32 4.33
CA LYS A 60 5.65 -6.69 5.62
C LYS A 60 6.64 -5.55 5.48
N SER A 61 7.67 -5.70 4.64
CA SER A 61 8.67 -4.66 4.43
C SER A 61 8.09 -3.46 3.68
N GLY A 62 7.18 -3.69 2.74
CA GLY A 62 6.45 -2.64 2.03
C GLY A 62 5.60 -1.79 2.96
N TYR A 63 4.72 -2.41 3.76
CA TYR A 63 3.92 -1.66 4.74
C TYR A 63 4.77 -0.95 5.78
N ARG A 64 5.86 -1.57 6.26
CA ARG A 64 6.79 -0.89 7.18
C ARG A 64 7.42 0.34 6.56
N ARG A 65 7.80 0.27 5.29
CA ARG A 65 8.41 1.38 4.54
C ARG A 65 7.41 2.52 4.37
N VAL A 66 6.18 2.22 3.94
CA VAL A 66 5.06 3.17 3.86
C VAL A 66 4.84 3.85 5.22
N LEU A 67 4.69 3.08 6.30
CA LEU A 67 4.49 3.64 7.63
C LEU A 67 5.66 4.52 8.08
N MET A 68 6.90 4.16 7.74
CA MET A 68 8.09 4.91 8.13
C MET A 68 8.18 6.28 7.44
N TYR A 69 7.89 6.34 6.14
CA TYR A 69 7.94 7.59 5.37
C TYR A 69 6.75 8.51 5.67
N HIS A 70 5.62 7.94 6.09
CA HIS A 70 4.37 8.68 6.29
C HIS A 70 3.96 8.88 7.76
N LYS A 71 4.86 8.62 8.72
CA LYS A 71 4.56 8.78 10.17
C LYS A 71 3.92 10.11 10.52
N GLY A 72 4.32 11.20 9.85
CA GLY A 72 3.80 12.55 10.09
C GLY A 72 2.38 12.80 9.57
N MET A 73 1.93 12.08 8.54
CA MET A 73 0.60 12.29 7.93
C MET A 73 -0.54 11.83 8.82
N MET A 74 -0.24 10.94 9.76
CA MET A 74 -1.16 10.43 10.76
C MET A 74 -1.34 11.39 11.95
N THR A 75 -0.69 12.56 11.93
CA THR A 75 -0.83 13.56 13.00
C THR A 75 -2.18 14.24 12.90
N TYR A 76 -3.06 13.97 13.87
CA TYR A 76 -4.36 14.60 13.96
C TYR A 76 -4.21 16.05 14.50
N LYS A 77 -4.36 17.04 13.62
CA LYS A 77 -4.36 18.47 13.99
C LYS A 77 -5.77 19.06 14.04
N ASN A 78 -6.56 18.80 13.01
CA ASN A 78 -7.97 19.16 12.91
C ASN A 78 -8.68 18.15 11.99
N PRO A 79 -10.02 18.00 12.12
CA PRO A 79 -10.76 16.99 11.40
C PRO A 79 -10.72 17.17 9.87
N LYS A 80 -10.83 18.41 9.38
CA LYS A 80 -10.85 18.70 7.93
C LYS A 80 -9.55 18.27 7.25
N ASP A 81 -8.42 18.71 7.78
CA ASP A 81 -7.10 18.37 7.25
C ASP A 81 -6.85 16.87 7.32
N PHE A 82 -7.30 16.21 8.38
CA PHE A 82 -7.14 14.76 8.50
C PHE A 82 -7.93 14.01 7.42
N LEU A 83 -9.22 14.32 7.23
CA LEU A 83 -10.04 13.71 6.18
C LEU A 83 -9.48 14.00 4.79
N LYS A 84 -9.04 15.25 4.54
CA LYS A 84 -8.37 15.64 3.30
C LYS A 84 -7.13 14.78 3.06
N ASN A 85 -6.25 14.66 4.04
CA ASN A 85 -5.07 13.80 3.93
C ASN A 85 -5.46 12.35 3.61
N MET A 86 -6.50 11.80 4.25
CA MET A 86 -6.97 10.44 3.97
C MET A 86 -7.51 10.25 2.54
N ILE A 87 -8.20 11.26 2.01
CA ILE A 87 -8.76 11.24 0.64
C ILE A 87 -7.64 11.24 -0.42
N PHE A 88 -6.58 12.03 -0.21
CA PHE A 88 -5.45 12.13 -1.15
C PHE A 88 -4.35 11.07 -0.91
N LEU A 89 -4.40 10.35 0.22
CA LEU A 89 -3.38 9.37 0.59
C LEU A 89 -3.22 8.24 -0.44
N PRO A 90 -4.28 7.59 -0.95
CA PRO A 90 -4.18 6.58 -2.01
C PRO A 90 -3.25 6.96 -3.16
N SER A 91 -3.52 8.08 -3.83
CA SER A 91 -2.77 8.52 -4.99
C SER A 91 -1.33 8.85 -4.67
N LYS A 92 -1.09 9.45 -3.49
CA LYS A 92 0.27 9.68 -3.02
C LYS A 92 1.04 8.38 -2.82
N LEU A 93 0.44 7.40 -2.13
CA LEU A 93 1.11 6.14 -1.83
C LEU A 93 1.37 5.32 -3.10
N VAL A 94 0.40 5.28 -4.03
CA VAL A 94 0.55 4.60 -5.31
C VAL A 94 1.64 5.25 -6.16
N ALA A 95 1.69 6.58 -6.23
CA ALA A 95 2.72 7.30 -6.98
C ALA A 95 4.15 7.07 -6.42
N GLU A 96 4.31 7.00 -5.10
CA GLU A 96 5.61 6.80 -4.46
C GLU A 96 6.13 5.35 -4.58
N GLU A 97 5.23 4.37 -4.53
CA GLU A 97 5.58 2.93 -4.47
C GLU A 97 4.74 2.07 -5.45
N PRO A 98 4.72 2.38 -6.76
CA PRO A 98 3.73 1.84 -7.71
C PRO A 98 3.77 0.32 -7.85
N ILE A 99 4.98 -0.27 -7.87
CA ILE A 99 5.16 -1.72 -8.00
C ILE A 99 4.62 -2.45 -6.75
N PHE A 100 4.78 -1.85 -5.56
CA PHE A 100 4.27 -2.42 -4.33
C PHE A 100 2.74 -2.44 -4.30
N TRP A 101 2.09 -1.32 -4.66
CA TRP A 101 0.64 -1.26 -4.68
C TRP A 101 0.03 -2.12 -5.80
N LYS A 102 0.69 -2.22 -6.96
CA LYS A 102 0.32 -3.18 -8.00
C LYS A 102 0.40 -4.62 -7.50
N LEU A 103 1.44 -4.97 -6.73
CA LEU A 103 1.50 -6.29 -6.09
C LEU A 103 0.36 -6.48 -5.09
N GLN A 104 0.04 -5.48 -4.26
CA GLN A 104 -1.06 -5.58 -3.29
C GLN A 104 -2.42 -5.76 -3.98
N GLU A 105 -2.66 -5.05 -5.07
CA GLU A 105 -3.87 -5.17 -5.89
C GLU A 105 -4.01 -6.60 -6.45
N ARG A 106 -2.96 -7.13 -7.08
CA ARG A 106 -2.96 -8.51 -7.62
C ARG A 106 -3.16 -9.57 -6.55
N LEU A 107 -2.78 -9.26 -5.31
CA LEU A 107 -2.93 -10.13 -4.15
C LEU A 107 -4.20 -9.82 -3.35
N SER A 108 -5.13 -9.03 -3.87
CA SER A 108 -6.37 -8.66 -3.19
C SER A 108 -7.24 -9.85 -2.79
N HIS A 109 -7.10 -11.01 -3.45
CA HIS A 109 -7.78 -12.25 -3.06
C HIS A 109 -6.96 -13.12 -2.10
N ASN A 110 -5.65 -12.88 -1.96
CA ASN A 110 -4.80 -13.59 -1.02
C ASN A 110 -5.15 -13.19 0.43
N SER A 111 -5.42 -14.17 1.29
CA SER A 111 -5.86 -13.93 2.67
C SER A 111 -4.81 -13.20 3.51
N PHE A 112 -3.53 -13.55 3.36
CA PHE A 112 -2.46 -12.90 4.10
C PHE A 112 -2.27 -11.44 3.66
N SER A 113 -2.25 -11.17 2.35
CA SER A 113 -2.13 -9.80 1.85
C SER A 113 -3.29 -8.92 2.31
N ARG A 114 -4.52 -9.42 2.22
CA ARG A 114 -5.72 -8.74 2.76
C ARG A 114 -5.58 -8.43 4.24
N GLN A 115 -5.22 -9.42 5.05
CA GLN A 115 -5.04 -9.24 6.49
C GLN A 115 -3.97 -8.19 6.81
N GLN A 116 -2.86 -8.15 6.05
CA GLN A 116 -1.83 -7.13 6.24
C GLN A 116 -2.35 -5.72 5.88
N HIS A 117 -3.14 -5.59 4.80
CA HIS A 117 -3.76 -4.33 4.44
C HIS A 117 -4.78 -3.86 5.50
N GLU A 118 -5.62 -4.76 6.00
CA GLU A 118 -6.56 -4.47 7.08
C GLU A 118 -5.82 -3.99 8.34
N GLN A 119 -4.72 -4.65 8.72
CA GLN A 119 -3.89 -4.22 9.85
C GLN A 119 -3.26 -2.84 9.64
N PHE A 120 -2.91 -2.51 8.40
CA PHE A 120 -2.41 -1.19 8.03
C PHE A 120 -3.48 -0.10 8.17
N MET A 121 -4.74 -0.39 7.78
CA MET A 121 -5.84 0.57 7.82
C MET A 121 -6.56 0.65 9.18
N LYS A 122 -6.51 -0.40 10.01
CA LYS A 122 -7.24 -0.46 11.28
C LYS A 122 -7.00 0.75 12.21
N PRO A 123 -5.78 1.29 12.36
CA PRO A 123 -5.55 2.45 13.22
C PRO A 123 -6.18 3.76 12.74
N VAL A 124 -6.46 3.94 11.44
CA VAL A 124 -7.06 5.19 10.92
C VAL A 124 -8.56 5.25 11.16
N GLN A 125 -9.25 4.10 11.20
CA GLN A 125 -10.71 4.03 11.29
C GLN A 125 -11.30 4.85 12.44
N PRO A 126 -10.86 4.69 13.72
CA PRO A 126 -11.41 5.49 14.81
C PRO A 126 -11.10 6.99 14.68
N ILE A 127 -10.01 7.35 13.99
CA ILE A 127 -9.62 8.76 13.80
C ILE A 127 -10.50 9.42 12.73
N ILE A 128 -10.80 8.70 11.64
CA ILE A 128 -11.75 9.13 10.60
C ILE A 128 -13.13 9.34 11.22
N ASN A 129 -13.59 8.37 12.03
CA ASN A 129 -14.88 8.44 12.70
C ASN A 129 -14.97 9.66 13.63
N ARG A 130 -13.96 9.85 14.49
CA ARG A 130 -13.84 11.05 15.31
C ARG A 130 -13.86 12.34 14.48
N ALA A 131 -13.20 12.36 13.32
CA ALA A 131 -13.19 13.54 12.47
C ALA A 131 -14.60 13.90 11.95
N PHE A 132 -15.37 12.89 11.53
CA PHE A 132 -16.76 13.10 11.13
C PHE A 132 -17.68 13.50 12.29
N GLU A 133 -17.45 12.97 13.49
CA GLU A 133 -18.13 13.40 14.72
C GLU A 133 -17.87 14.88 15.03
N GLU A 134 -16.60 15.30 15.02
CA GLU A 134 -16.20 16.69 15.30
C GLU A 134 -16.73 17.69 14.26
N LEU A 135 -16.99 17.23 13.03
CA LEU A 135 -17.60 18.04 11.97
C LEU A 135 -19.15 18.03 11.99
N GLY A 136 -19.77 17.26 12.88
CA GLY A 136 -21.22 17.23 13.05
C GLY A 136 -21.98 16.47 11.97
N TYR A 137 -21.36 15.46 11.33
CA TYR A 137 -22.07 14.59 10.39
C TYR A 137 -23.10 13.74 11.12
N GLU A 138 -24.27 13.54 10.51
CA GLU A 138 -25.42 12.84 11.13
C GLU A 138 -25.10 11.38 11.50
N ASN A 139 -24.30 10.68 10.68
CA ASN A 139 -23.89 9.31 10.94
C ASN A 139 -22.39 9.10 10.67
N PRO A 140 -21.51 9.45 11.63
CA PRO A 140 -20.06 9.38 11.48
C PRO A 140 -19.53 7.96 11.21
N GLU A 141 -20.21 6.94 11.72
CA GLU A 141 -19.84 5.54 11.48
C GLU A 141 -20.07 5.14 10.02
N LEU A 142 -21.23 5.47 9.46
CA LEU A 142 -21.52 5.20 8.05
C LEU A 142 -20.61 6.02 7.11
N GLU A 143 -20.34 7.29 7.44
CA GLU A 143 -19.41 8.10 6.64
C GLU A 143 -17.99 7.53 6.67
N THR A 144 -17.55 7.01 7.82
CA THR A 144 -16.27 6.32 7.93
C THR A 144 -16.22 5.07 7.06
N GLN A 145 -17.26 4.23 7.12
CA GLN A 145 -17.33 3.02 6.30
C GLN A 145 -17.33 3.36 4.81
N PHE A 146 -18.13 4.36 4.40
CA PHE A 146 -18.19 4.82 3.03
C PHE A 146 -16.83 5.33 2.55
N LEU A 147 -16.18 6.22 3.31
CA LEU A 147 -14.88 6.78 2.94
C LEU A 147 -13.82 5.67 2.80
N LEU A 148 -13.80 4.69 3.71
CA LEU A 148 -12.85 3.57 3.63
C LEU A 148 -13.09 2.68 2.40
N ILE A 149 -14.35 2.42 2.02
CA ILE A 149 -14.69 1.68 0.79
C ILE A 149 -14.23 2.44 -0.45
N VAL A 150 -14.43 3.76 -0.47
CA VAL A 150 -14.01 4.61 -1.58
C VAL A 150 -12.49 4.64 -1.68
N ILE A 151 -11.78 4.86 -0.57
CA ILE A 151 -10.31 4.80 -0.49
C ILE A 151 -9.79 3.46 -1.02
N ASP A 152 -10.38 2.35 -0.57
CA ASP A 152 -10.02 1.00 -1.02
C ASP A 152 -10.17 0.83 -2.53
N SER A 153 -11.27 1.33 -3.07
CA SER A 153 -11.55 1.28 -4.51
C SER A 153 -10.60 2.17 -5.32
N LEU A 154 -10.28 3.37 -4.82
CA LEU A 154 -9.39 4.32 -5.49
C LEU A 154 -7.98 3.77 -5.64
N TRP A 155 -7.36 3.31 -4.54
CA TRP A 155 -5.97 2.84 -4.62
C TRP A 155 -5.84 1.60 -5.51
N LYS A 156 -6.82 0.68 -5.48
CA LYS A 156 -6.80 -0.53 -6.32
C LYS A 156 -6.84 -0.20 -7.79
N LYS A 157 -7.80 0.63 -8.19
CA LYS A 157 -7.96 1.03 -9.60
C LYS A 157 -6.79 1.87 -10.11
N GLU A 158 -6.22 2.71 -9.25
CA GLU A 158 -5.01 3.46 -9.59
C GLU A 158 -3.80 2.52 -9.73
N ALA A 159 -3.65 1.54 -8.84
CA ALA A 159 -2.57 0.55 -8.90
C ALA A 159 -2.69 -0.41 -10.11
N SER A 160 -3.90 -0.73 -10.56
CA SER A 160 -4.14 -1.53 -11.76
C SER A 160 -4.04 -0.71 -13.07
N GLY A 161 -4.03 0.62 -12.99
CA GLY A 161 -4.05 1.51 -14.15
C GLY A 161 -5.41 1.60 -14.83
N GLU A 162 -6.49 1.25 -14.12
CA GLU A 162 -7.88 1.31 -14.62
C GLU A 162 -8.51 2.71 -14.47
N ILE A 163 -7.86 3.63 -13.76
CA ILE A 163 -8.32 5.01 -13.58
C ILE A 163 -7.18 5.98 -13.86
N ASP A 164 -7.39 6.88 -14.84
CA ASP A 164 -6.52 8.04 -15.11
C ASP A 164 -6.92 9.29 -14.29
N GLN A 165 -8.08 9.25 -13.60
CA GLN A 165 -8.73 10.38 -12.91
C GLN A 165 -8.77 10.23 -11.38
N SER A 166 -7.83 9.50 -10.76
CA SER A 166 -7.82 9.24 -9.30
C SER A 166 -7.82 10.55 -8.51
N LEU A 167 -7.04 11.52 -8.98
CA LEU A 167 -6.96 12.87 -8.41
C LEU A 167 -8.27 13.65 -8.54
N ASP A 168 -8.96 13.55 -9.67
CA ASP A 168 -10.24 14.25 -9.87
C ASP A 168 -11.33 13.70 -8.94
N LEU A 169 -11.32 12.37 -8.70
CA LEU A 169 -12.20 11.75 -7.71
C LEU A 169 -11.86 12.17 -6.28
N ALA A 170 -10.57 12.31 -5.95
CA ALA A 170 -10.15 12.85 -4.66
C ALA A 170 -10.61 14.30 -4.46
N ILE A 171 -10.48 15.15 -5.49
CA ILE A 171 -10.99 16.53 -5.48
C ILE A 171 -12.52 16.56 -5.36
N LEU A 172 -13.22 15.64 -6.01
CA LEU A 172 -14.67 15.51 -5.90
C LEU A 172 -15.08 15.16 -4.45
N LEU A 173 -14.37 14.24 -3.80
CA LEU A 173 -14.61 13.88 -2.40
C LEU A 173 -14.31 15.02 -1.44
N GLU A 174 -13.23 15.76 -1.66
CA GLU A 174 -12.89 16.96 -0.89
C GLU A 174 -14.03 17.98 -0.92
N LYS A 175 -14.59 18.23 -2.11
CA LYS A 175 -15.77 19.11 -2.29
C LYS A 175 -17.04 18.52 -1.66
N LYS A 176 -17.27 17.21 -1.81
CA LYS A 176 -18.44 16.52 -1.22
C LYS A 176 -18.49 16.73 0.30
N TYR A 177 -17.34 16.69 0.95
CA TYR A 177 -17.21 16.78 2.41
C TYR A 177 -16.95 18.19 2.94
N ASP A 178 -17.01 19.22 2.08
CA ASP A 178 -16.74 20.62 2.42
C ASP A 178 -15.41 20.81 3.19
N LEU A 179 -14.35 20.17 2.70
CA LEU A 179 -13.03 20.15 3.37
C LEU A 179 -12.08 21.28 2.92
N LEU A 180 -12.61 22.26 2.19
CA LEU A 180 -11.91 23.50 1.82
C LEU A 180 -11.77 24.46 3.03
#